data_AF-A0A6P5RRU6-F1
#
_entry.id   AF-A0A6P5RRU6-F1
#
_cell.length_a   1.000
_cell.length_b   1.000
_cell.length_c   1.000
_cell.angle_alpha   90.00
_cell.angle_beta   90.00
_cell.angle_gamma   90.00
#
_symmetry.space_group_name_H-M   'P 1'
#
loop_
_entity.id
_entity.type
_entity.pdbx_description
1 polymer ?
#
loop_
_entity_poly.entity_id
_entity_poly.type
_entity_poly.pdbx_seq_one_letter_code
_entity_poly.pdbx_strand_id
1 'polypeptide(L)'
;MRSVIDHFKGSRDFPRLRIGIGRPPGKMDPVNFVLRPFTKQELEELNFTFQDGVEAVRILLLEGFNKSATFVNSAKPLEQCG
;
A
#
# COMPACT_ATOMS: atom_id res chain seq x y z
N MET A 1 -1.77 -11.14 6.62
CA MET A 1 -1.18 -11.96 5.54
C MET A 1 -0.85 -13.40 5.93
N ARG A 2 -0.21 -13.67 7.08
CA ARG A 2 0.13 -15.04 7.52
C ARG A 2 -1.08 -15.98 7.45
N SER A 3 -2.17 -15.62 8.12
CA SER A 3 -3.42 -16.40 8.10
C SER A 3 -3.90 -16.71 6.68
N VAL A 4 -3.97 -15.71 5.79
CA VAL A 4 -4.40 -15.93 4.40
C VAL A 4 -3.50 -16.94 3.68
N ILE A 5 -2.17 -16.79 3.75
CA ILE A 5 -1.23 -17.71 3.10
C ILE A 5 -1.39 -19.14 3.65
N ASP A 6 -1.55 -19.28 4.96
CA ASP A 6 -1.74 -20.59 5.62
C ASP A 6 -3.02 -21.28 5.09
N HIS A 7 -4.11 -20.54 4.92
CA HIS A 7 -5.37 -21.06 4.35
C HIS A 7 -5.25 -21.44 2.86
N PHE A 8 -4.33 -20.80 2.13
CA PHE A 8 -3.99 -21.15 0.75
C PHE A 8 -2.91 -22.26 0.67
N LYS A 9 -2.77 -23.09 1.71
CA LYS A 9 -1.79 -24.20 1.79
C LYS A 9 -0.35 -23.73 1.56
N GLY A 10 -0.03 -22.51 2.00
CA GLY A 10 1.28 -21.90 1.82
C GLY A 10 1.50 -21.23 0.46
N SER A 11 0.54 -21.28 -0.47
CA SER A 11 0.65 -20.58 -1.76
C SER A 11 0.74 -19.07 -1.56
N ARG A 12 1.60 -18.44 -2.35
CA ARG A 12 1.80 -16.99 -2.39
C ARG A 12 1.44 -16.39 -3.75
N ASP A 13 0.85 -17.21 -4.62
CA ASP A 13 0.62 -16.95 -6.06
C ASP A 13 -0.66 -16.15 -6.27
N PHE A 14 -0.73 -14.99 -5.62
CA PHE A 14 -1.82 -14.06 -5.76
C PHE A 14 -1.27 -12.62 -5.69
N PRO A 15 -1.84 -11.70 -6.50
CA PRO A 15 -1.41 -10.31 -6.50
C PRO A 15 -1.73 -9.65 -5.14
N ARG A 16 -0.86 -8.73 -4.72
CA ARG A 16 -1.01 -7.97 -3.48
C ARG A 16 -0.68 -6.51 -3.75
N LEU A 17 -1.65 -5.63 -3.51
CA LEU A 17 -1.42 -4.19 -3.43
C LEU A 17 -0.97 -3.86 -2.00
N ARG A 18 0.21 -3.26 -1.86
CA ARG A 18 0.79 -2.90 -0.55
C ARG A 18 0.67 -1.41 -0.34
N ILE A 19 0.01 -1.00 0.74
CA ILE A 19 -0.06 0.40 1.16
C ILE A 19 1.00 0.63 2.22
N GLY A 20 1.95 1.53 1.94
CA GLY A 20 2.97 1.91 2.91
C GLY A 20 2.39 2.86 3.96
N ILE A 21 2.65 2.58 5.24
CA ILE A 21 2.25 3.45 6.37
C ILE A 21 3.47 4.07 7.07
N GLY A 22 4.63 4.05 6.41
CA GLY A 22 5.90 4.51 6.98
C GLY A 22 6.56 3.51 7.94
N ARG A 23 7.52 4.01 8.73
CA ARG A 23 8.24 3.26 9.75
C ARG A 23 8.03 3.90 11.13
N PRO A 24 8.02 3.11 12.22
CA PRO A 24 7.97 3.66 13.57
C PRO A 24 9.09 4.68 13.81
N PRO A 25 8.78 5.89 14.30
CA PRO A 25 9.81 6.89 14.57
C PRO A 25 10.64 6.51 15.81
N GLY A 26 11.96 6.57 15.67
CA GLY A 26 12.89 6.35 16.79
C GLY A 26 12.78 4.96 17.41
N LYS A 27 12.51 4.91 18.72
CA LYS A 27 12.36 3.68 19.51
C LYS A 27 10.91 3.28 19.76
N MET A 28 9.96 3.82 18.99
CA MET A 28 8.55 3.45 19.11
C MET A 28 8.36 1.95 18.83
N ASP A 29 7.60 1.27 19.69
CA ASP A 29 7.25 -0.12 19.50
C ASP A 29 6.39 -0.29 18.21
N PRO A 30 6.70 -1.27 17.33
CA PRO A 30 5.97 -1.46 16.08
C PRO A 30 4.48 -1.76 16.26
N VAL A 31 4.09 -2.46 17.32
CA VAL A 31 2.67 -2.78 17.60
C VAL A 31 1.92 -1.49 17.90
N ASN A 32 2.49 -0.62 18.73
CA ASN A 32 1.90 0.69 19.00
C ASN A 32 1.81 1.58 17.75
N PHE A 33 2.83 1.54 16.87
CA PHE A 33 2.81 2.31 15.63
C PHE A 33 1.70 1.89 14.66
N VAL A 34 1.40 0.59 14.55
CA VAL A 34 0.33 0.11 13.65
C VAL A 34 -1.07 0.25 14.24
N LEU A 35 -1.20 0.34 15.57
CA LEU A 35 -2.51 0.43 16.24
C LEU A 35 -2.94 1.87 16.55
N ARG A 36 -2.02 2.84 16.53
CA ARG A 36 -2.37 4.26 16.75
C ARG A 36 -3.18 4.82 15.57
N PRO A 37 -3.97 5.87 15.79
CA PRO A 37 -4.56 6.63 14.69
C PRO A 37 -3.47 7.36 13.88
N PHE A 38 -3.78 7.58 12.60
CA PHE A 38 -2.99 8.44 11.71
C PHE A 38 -3.15 9.92 12.11
N THR A 39 -2.08 10.68 11.94
CA THR A 39 -2.11 12.15 12.03
C THR A 39 -2.81 12.72 10.79
N LYS A 40 -3.18 14.02 10.84
CA LYS A 40 -3.81 14.70 9.68
C LYS A 40 -2.94 14.65 8.43
N GLN A 41 -1.64 14.87 8.59
CA GLN A 41 -0.67 14.81 7.50
C GLN A 41 -0.58 13.40 6.90
N GLU A 42 -0.50 12.36 7.73
CA GLU A 42 -0.49 10.97 7.27
C GLU A 42 -1.80 10.60 6.55
N LEU A 43 -2.94 11.11 7.01
CA LEU A 43 -4.23 10.91 6.34
C LEU A 43 -4.28 11.57 4.96
N GLU A 44 -3.72 12.77 4.81
CA GLU A 44 -3.61 13.44 3.51
C GLU A 44 -2.77 12.62 2.53
N GLU A 45 -1.59 12.16 2.93
CA GLU A 45 -0.74 11.27 2.13
C GLU A 45 -1.45 9.94 1.77
N LEU A 46 -2.18 9.35 2.73
CA LEU A 46 -2.96 8.14 2.51
C LEU A 46 -4.10 8.35 1.53
N ASN A 47 -4.76 9.51 1.53
CA ASN A 47 -5.84 9.81 0.59
C ASN A 47 -5.33 9.78 -0.86
N PHE A 48 -4.17 10.39 -1.14
CA PHE A 48 -3.53 10.28 -2.46
C PHE A 48 -3.16 8.83 -2.79
N THR A 49 -2.60 8.12 -1.81
CA THR A 49 -2.23 6.71 -1.96
C THR A 49 -3.44 5.81 -2.26
N PHE A 50 -4.62 6.12 -1.68
CA PHE A 50 -5.85 5.38 -1.94
C PHE A 50 -6.42 5.66 -3.34
N GLN A 51 -6.33 6.90 -3.84
CA GLN A 51 -6.71 7.20 -5.23
C GLN A 51 -5.87 6.36 -6.21
N ASP A 52 -4.57 6.34 -6.02
CA ASP A 52 -3.66 5.49 -6.79
C ASP A 52 -3.97 4.00 -6.65
N GLY A 53 -4.33 3.57 -5.43
CA GLY A 53 -4.69 2.18 -5.17
C GLY A 53 -5.96 1.75 -5.90
N VAL A 54 -7.00 2.60 -5.94
CA VAL A 54 -8.23 2.35 -6.69
C VAL A 54 -7.94 2.22 -8.18
N GLU A 55 -7.14 3.14 -8.73
CA GLU A 55 -6.76 3.08 -10.15
C GLU A 55 -5.92 1.84 -10.46
N ALA A 56 -5.00 1.46 -9.56
CA ALA A 56 -4.22 0.23 -9.72
C ALA A 56 -5.09 -1.02 -9.77
N VAL A 57 -6.14 -1.09 -8.94
CA VAL A 57 -7.12 -2.20 -8.97
C VAL A 57 -7.92 -2.18 -10.27
N ARG A 58 -8.31 -0.99 -10.76
CA ARG A 58 -8.99 -0.85 -12.05
C ARG A 58 -8.12 -1.37 -13.21
N ILE A 59 -6.86 -0.94 -13.29
CA ILE A 59 -5.89 -1.40 -14.29
C ILE A 59 -5.65 -2.90 -14.15
N LEU A 60 -5.53 -3.42 -12.92
CA LEU A 60 -5.33 -4.86 -12.69
C LEU A 60 -6.46 -5.69 -13.30
N LEU A 61 -7.71 -5.26 -13.13
CA LEU A 61 -8.89 -5.98 -13.60
C LEU A 61 -9.13 -5.83 -15.09
N LEU A 62 -8.89 -4.64 -15.66
CA LEU A 62 -9.23 -4.33 -17.06
C LEU A 62 -8.07 -4.53 -18.03
N GLU A 63 -6.84 -4.36 -17.56
CA GLU A 63 -5.64 -4.25 -18.42
C GLU A 63 -4.52 -5.22 -18.02
N GLY A 64 -4.61 -5.85 -16.84
CA GLY A 64 -3.76 -6.94 -16.40
C GLY A 64 -2.68 -6.57 -15.38
N PHE A 65 -2.10 -7.61 -14.77
CA PHE A 65 -1.17 -7.49 -13.64
C PHE A 65 0.09 -6.69 -13.93
N ASN A 66 0.78 -6.97 -15.04
CA ASN A 66 2.04 -6.30 -15.35
C ASN A 66 1.87 -4.78 -15.47
N LYS A 67 0.78 -4.32 -16.12
CA LYS A 67 0.50 -2.89 -16.27
C LYS A 67 0.20 -2.23 -14.93
N SER A 68 -0.64 -2.86 -14.11
CA SER A 68 -0.94 -2.39 -12.75
C SER A 68 0.31 -2.34 -11.87
N ALA A 69 1.15 -3.36 -11.92
CA ALA A 69 2.41 -3.43 -11.18
C ALA A 69 3.39 -2.33 -11.61
N THR A 70 3.52 -2.06 -12.91
CA THR A 70 4.33 -0.94 -13.40
C THR A 70 3.77 0.40 -12.93
N PHE A 71 2.45 0.59 -12.99
CA PHE A 71 1.81 1.85 -12.56
C PHE A 71 2.11 2.22 -11.10
N VAL A 72 2.05 1.26 -10.17
CA VAL A 72 2.26 1.53 -8.73
C VAL A 72 3.71 1.45 -8.27
N ASN A 73 4.57 0.74 -8.98
CA ASN A 73 5.98 0.56 -8.58
C ASN A 73 6.95 1.47 -9.34
N SER A 74 6.46 2.26 -10.31
CA SER A 74 7.29 3.28 -10.97
C SER A 74 7.44 4.49 -10.06
N ALA A 75 8.62 5.10 -10.07
CA ALA A 75 8.85 6.34 -9.34
C ALA A 75 7.91 7.43 -9.91
N LYS A 76 6.93 7.85 -9.12
CA LYS A 76 6.19 9.08 -9.40
C LYS A 76 7.06 10.25 -8.91
N PRO A 77 7.23 11.32 -9.70
CA PRO A 77 7.72 12.57 -9.17
C PRO A 77 6.85 12.94 -7.98
N LEU A 78 7.47 13.27 -6.84
CA LEU A 78 6.75 13.91 -5.75
C LEU A 78 6.15 15.19 -6.33
N GLU A 79 4.85 15.21 -6.58
CA GLU A 79 4.14 16.49 -6.69
C GLU A 79 4.23 17.12 -5.30
N GLN A 80 5.25 17.96 -5.11
CA GLN A 80 5.36 18.82 -3.95
C GLN A 80 4.14 19.73 -3.97
N CYS A 81 3.18 19.47 -3.08
CA CYS A 81 2.23 20.51 -2.70
C CYS A 81 3.04 21.63 -2.04
N GLY A 82 3.12 22.77 -2.73
CA GLY A 82 3.57 24.04 -2.17
C GLY A 82 2.54 24.66 -1.23
#